data_AF-A0A2W1BRE6-F1
#
_entry.id   AF-A0A2W1BRE6-F1
#
_cell.length_a   1.000
_cell.length_b   1.000
_cell.length_c   1.000
_cell.angle_alpha   90.00
_cell.angle_beta   90.00
_cell.angle_gamma   90.00
#
_symmetry.space_group_name_H-M   'P 1'
#
loop_
_entity.id
_entity.type
_entity.pdbx_description
1 polymer ?
#
loop_
_entity_poly.entity_id
_entity_poly.type
_entity_poly.pdbx_seq_one_letter_code
_entity_poly.pdbx_strand_id
1 'polypeptide(L)'
;MGKKKNKNKVSGAVKTAAKTEKKLANKLKKELANLGEEDIAKVLAEIEREEAKRSAATEKALPGAPSPRAYASLTPHPTNNELIVFGGEYHNGQKTEVYNELLFFNPVNNTWKVLKAPGAPPPRSAHQAIATPANKYGIIIF
;
A
#
# COMPACT_ATOMS: atom_id res chain seq x y z
N MET A 1 -54.68 9.50 -35.16
CA MET A 1 -54.68 8.16 -34.53
C MET A 1 -54.10 7.16 -35.53
N GLY A 2 -53.06 6.35 -35.36
CA GLY A 2 -52.02 6.10 -34.35
C GLY A 2 -51.02 5.13 -35.03
N LYS A 3 -49.71 5.35 -34.86
CA LYS A 3 -48.60 4.71 -35.62
C LYS A 3 -48.56 3.16 -35.49
N LYS A 4 -48.35 2.45 -36.60
CA LYS A 4 -48.03 1.01 -36.66
C LYS A 4 -46.69 0.72 -35.95
N LYS A 5 -46.71 -0.15 -34.94
CA LYS A 5 -45.52 -0.68 -34.24
C LYS A 5 -44.72 -1.61 -35.16
N ASN A 6 -43.48 -1.24 -35.47
CA ASN A 6 -42.54 -2.10 -36.18
C ASN A 6 -41.90 -3.09 -35.18
N LYS A 7 -42.14 -4.40 -35.36
CA LYS A 7 -41.48 -5.46 -34.60
C LYS A 7 -40.01 -5.53 -35.03
N ASN A 8 -39.08 -5.29 -34.09
CA ASN A 8 -37.64 -5.47 -34.29
C ASN A 8 -37.31 -6.92 -34.70
N LYS A 9 -37.16 -7.14 -36.01
CA LYS A 9 -36.66 -8.40 -36.59
C LYS A 9 -35.13 -8.28 -36.63
N VAL A 10 -34.43 -8.87 -35.66
CA VAL A 10 -32.96 -8.92 -35.66
C VAL A 10 -32.51 -9.58 -36.97
N SER A 11 -31.83 -8.82 -37.82
CA SER A 11 -31.45 -9.26 -39.16
C SER A 11 -30.44 -10.42 -39.10
N GLY A 12 -30.47 -11.29 -40.10
CA GLY A 12 -29.55 -12.44 -40.18
C GLY A 12 -28.07 -12.03 -40.12
N ALA A 13 -27.74 -10.83 -40.61
CA ALA A 13 -26.40 -10.26 -40.55
C ALA A 13 -25.91 -10.03 -39.10
N VAL A 14 -26.78 -9.61 -38.19
CA VAL A 14 -26.45 -9.43 -36.76
C VAL A 14 -26.19 -10.78 -36.08
N LYS A 15 -26.96 -11.82 -36.44
CA LYS A 15 -26.74 -13.17 -35.92
C LYS A 15 -25.46 -13.82 -36.47
N THR A 16 -25.12 -13.54 -37.72
CA THR A 16 -23.87 -14.00 -38.36
C THR A 16 -22.66 -13.29 -37.76
N ALA A 17 -22.71 -11.96 -37.57
CA ALA A 17 -21.65 -11.20 -36.92
C ALA A 17 -21.34 -11.70 -35.50
N ALA A 18 -22.36 -11.91 -34.68
CA ALA A 18 -22.20 -12.44 -33.32
C ALA A 18 -21.61 -13.87 -33.29
N LYS A 19 -21.93 -14.72 -34.27
CA LYS A 19 -21.31 -16.05 -34.42
C LYS A 19 -19.84 -15.96 -34.83
N THR A 20 -19.51 -15.03 -35.72
CA THR A 20 -18.14 -14.79 -36.18
C THR A 20 -17.27 -14.23 -35.08
N GLU A 21 -17.78 -13.27 -34.29
CA GLU A 21 -17.09 -12.72 -33.11
C GLU A 21 -16.84 -13.79 -32.04
N LYS A 22 -17.84 -14.65 -31.76
CA LYS A 22 -17.67 -15.74 -30.80
C LYS A 22 -16.64 -16.78 -31.26
N LYS A 23 -16.56 -17.03 -32.57
CA LYS A 23 -15.55 -17.93 -33.16
C LYS A 23 -14.15 -17.31 -33.13
N LEU A 24 -14.05 -16.00 -33.38
CA LEU A 24 -12.81 -15.24 -33.31
C LEU A 24 -12.29 -15.18 -31.86
N ALA A 25 -13.16 -14.90 -30.89
CA ALA A 25 -12.83 -14.89 -29.47
C ALA A 25 -12.35 -16.27 -28.98
N ASN A 26 -13.00 -17.36 -29.41
CA ASN A 26 -12.56 -18.71 -29.06
C ASN A 26 -11.23 -19.09 -29.73
N LYS A 27 -10.95 -18.60 -30.94
CA LYS A 27 -9.68 -18.83 -31.62
C LYS A 27 -8.55 -18.08 -30.93
N LEU A 28 -8.75 -16.79 -30.62
CA LEU A 28 -7.83 -15.97 -29.83
C LEU A 28 -7.55 -16.62 -28.48
N LYS A 29 -8.58 -17.08 -27.77
CA LYS A 29 -8.42 -17.75 -26.47
C LYS A 29 -7.56 -19.02 -26.56
N LYS A 30 -7.64 -19.74 -27.68
CA LYS A 30 -6.86 -20.95 -27.94
C LYS A 30 -5.43 -20.65 -28.39
N GLU A 31 -5.22 -19.55 -29.10
CA GLU A 31 -3.90 -19.01 -29.43
C GLU A 31 -3.19 -18.52 -28.17
N LEU A 32 -3.89 -17.76 -27.31
CA LEU A 32 -3.37 -17.31 -26.02
C LEU A 32 -2.98 -18.48 -25.11
N ALA A 33 -3.80 -19.53 -25.06
CA ALA A 33 -3.48 -20.76 -24.34
C ALA A 33 -2.27 -21.51 -24.93
N ASN A 34 -2.10 -21.51 -26.26
CA ASN A 34 -0.97 -22.16 -26.94
C ASN A 34 0.34 -21.38 -26.82
N LEU A 35 0.29 -20.05 -26.66
CA LEU A 35 1.47 -19.21 -26.41
C LEU A 35 1.91 -19.21 -24.93
N GLY A 36 1.22 -19.92 -24.04
CA GLY A 36 1.51 -19.95 -22.60
C GLY A 36 1.05 -18.71 -21.85
N GLU A 37 0.17 -17.89 -22.45
CA GLU A 37 -0.30 -16.62 -21.88
C GLU A 37 -1.30 -16.80 -20.72
N GLU A 38 -1.70 -18.04 -20.41
CA GLU A 38 -2.43 -18.36 -19.16
C GLU A 38 -1.56 -18.13 -17.89
N ASP A 39 -0.24 -18.07 -18.03
CA ASP A 39 0.66 -17.74 -16.92
C ASP A 39 0.84 -16.23 -16.71
N ILE A 40 0.65 -15.37 -17.70
CA ILE A 40 0.93 -13.92 -17.54
C ILE A 40 0.01 -13.30 -16.49
N ALA A 41 -1.29 -13.62 -16.51
CA ALA A 41 -2.23 -13.09 -15.51
C ALA A 41 -1.92 -13.61 -14.08
N LYS A 42 -1.47 -14.86 -13.95
CA LYS A 42 -1.01 -15.43 -12.68
C LYS A 42 0.30 -14.81 -12.21
N VAL A 43 1.24 -14.60 -13.11
CA VAL A 43 2.53 -13.97 -12.85
C VAL A 43 2.34 -12.52 -12.43
N LEU A 44 1.49 -11.75 -13.11
CA LEU A 44 1.12 -10.39 -12.70
C LEU A 44 0.46 -10.39 -11.32
N ALA A 45 -0.49 -11.29 -11.06
CA ALA A 45 -1.12 -11.40 -9.75
C ALA A 45 -0.15 -11.82 -8.63
N GLU A 46 0.85 -12.65 -8.94
CA GLU A 46 1.91 -13.00 -7.98
C GLU A 46 2.88 -11.85 -7.77
N ILE A 47 3.29 -11.13 -8.83
CA ILE A 47 4.12 -9.92 -8.72
C ILE A 47 3.40 -8.87 -7.88
N GLU A 48 2.13 -8.58 -8.14
CA GLU A 48 1.34 -7.64 -7.34
C GLU A 48 1.23 -8.09 -5.88
N ARG A 49 1.08 -9.39 -5.63
CA ARG A 49 1.04 -9.96 -4.27
C ARG A 49 2.39 -9.85 -3.58
N GLU A 50 3.49 -10.13 -4.27
CA GLU A 50 4.84 -10.02 -3.74
C GLU A 50 5.24 -8.56 -3.53
N GLU A 51 4.87 -7.65 -4.42
CA GLU A 51 5.04 -6.20 -4.27
C GLU A 51 4.18 -5.66 -3.14
N ALA A 52 2.93 -6.12 -2.98
CA ALA A 52 2.08 -5.77 -1.84
C ALA A 52 2.69 -6.26 -0.52
N LYS A 53 3.25 -7.47 -0.48
CA LYS A 53 3.97 -7.99 0.70
C LYS A 53 5.25 -7.20 0.98
N ARG A 54 6.01 -6.86 -0.07
CA ARG A 54 7.25 -6.09 0.04
C ARG A 54 6.99 -4.63 0.44
N SER A 55 5.86 -4.08 0.03
CA SER A 55 5.39 -2.73 0.38
C SER A 55 4.62 -2.69 1.70
N ALA A 56 4.29 -3.84 2.29
CA ALA A 56 3.62 -3.91 3.57
C ALA A 56 4.54 -3.45 4.71
N ALA A 57 4.05 -2.52 5.52
CA ALA A 57 4.74 -2.14 6.75
C ALA A 57 4.69 -3.30 7.77
N THR A 58 5.78 -3.49 8.51
CA THR A 58 5.90 -4.53 9.53
C THR A 58 6.02 -3.90 10.92
N GLU A 59 5.25 -4.41 11.88
CA GLU A 59 5.28 -3.96 13.27
C GLU A 59 6.03 -4.98 14.15
N LYS A 60 6.88 -4.49 15.05
CA LYS A 60 7.56 -5.32 16.04
C LYS A 60 7.50 -4.68 17.41
N ALA A 61 7.11 -5.46 18.43
CA ALA A 61 7.20 -5.02 19.82
C ALA A 61 8.66 -4.88 20.27
N LEU A 62 8.97 -3.80 20.99
CA LEU A 62 10.27 -3.57 21.59
C LEU A 62 10.29 -4.09 23.03
N PRO A 63 11.42 -4.65 23.50
CA PRO A 63 11.55 -5.15 24.88
C PRO A 63 11.53 -4.03 25.94
N GLY A 64 11.67 -2.77 25.52
CA GLY A 64 11.69 -1.62 26.40
C GLY A 64 11.72 -0.30 25.62
N ALA A 65 12.04 0.78 26.33
CA ALA A 65 12.18 2.09 25.73
C ALA A 65 13.31 2.13 24.68
N PRO A 66 13.18 2.95 23.63
CA PRO A 66 14.23 3.15 22.63
C PRO A 66 15.46 3.84 23.24
N SER A 67 16.55 3.89 22.45
CA SER A 67 17.75 4.65 22.83
C SER A 67 17.41 6.13 23.13
N PRO A 68 18.10 6.75 24.12
CA PRO A 68 18.00 8.18 24.34
C PRO A 68 18.29 8.96 23.06
N ARG A 69 17.43 9.92 22.75
CA ARG A 69 17.54 10.70 21.51
C ARG A 69 17.05 12.13 21.73
N ALA A 70 17.75 13.07 21.13
CA ALA A 70 17.39 14.48 21.03
C ALA A 70 16.77 14.77 19.66
N TYR A 71 16.03 15.87 19.57
CA TYR A 71 15.49 16.41 18.31
C TYR A 71 14.69 15.40 17.46
N ALA A 72 14.07 14.41 18.12
CA ALA A 72 13.05 13.57 17.52
C ALA A 72 11.70 14.32 17.51
N SER A 73 10.81 13.96 16.60
CA SER A 73 9.41 14.40 16.67
C SER A 73 8.61 13.49 17.60
N LEU A 74 7.63 14.06 18.30
CA LEU A 74 6.65 13.35 19.11
C LEU A 74 5.26 13.86 18.73
N THR A 75 4.44 13.02 18.13
CA THR A 75 3.13 13.39 17.59
C THR A 75 2.06 12.44 18.13
N PRO A 76 0.91 12.93 18.61
CA PRO A 76 -0.20 12.05 18.97
C PRO A 76 -0.69 11.26 17.76
N HIS A 77 -1.01 9.98 17.95
CA HIS A 77 -1.68 9.20 16.91
C HIS A 77 -3.08 9.80 16.66
N PRO A 78 -3.53 9.92 15.40
CA PRO A 78 -4.77 10.62 15.06
C PRO A 78 -6.06 9.91 15.51
N THR A 79 -5.97 8.71 16.06
CA THR A 79 -7.12 7.82 16.31
C THR A 79 -6.89 6.91 17.50
N ASN A 80 -5.73 6.25 17.57
CA ASN A 80 -5.36 5.41 18.70
C ASN A 80 -4.86 6.25 19.88
N ASN A 81 -5.00 5.74 21.09
CA ASN A 81 -4.35 6.31 22.27
C ASN A 81 -2.87 5.88 22.32
N GLU A 82 -2.09 6.34 21.33
CA GLU A 82 -0.67 6.06 21.17
C GLU A 82 0.05 7.36 20.79
N LEU A 83 1.34 7.45 21.12
CA LEU A 83 2.22 8.52 20.65
C LEU A 83 3.15 7.97 19.58
N ILE A 84 3.36 8.75 18.52
CA ILE A 84 4.26 8.43 17.41
C ILE A 84 5.55 9.21 17.59
N VAL A 85 6.68 8.51 17.58
CA VAL A 85 8.02 9.11 17.62
C VAL A 85 8.74 8.78 16.33
N PHE A 86 9.34 9.79 15.69
CA PHE A 86 10.17 9.57 14.51
C PHE A 86 11.54 10.24 14.64
N GLY A 87 12.55 9.52 14.16
CA GLY A 87 13.90 10.02 13.97
C GLY A 87 14.59 10.49 15.25
N GLY A 88 15.30 11.62 15.14
CA GLY A 88 16.13 12.19 16.19
C GLY A 88 17.59 11.76 16.08
N GLU A 89 18.40 12.20 17.03
CA GLU A 89 19.83 11.93 17.06
C GLU A 89 20.34 11.68 18.48
N TYR A 90 21.47 11.00 18.57
CA TYR A 90 22.21 10.82 19.80
C TYR A 90 23.69 11.10 19.56
N HIS A 91 24.28 11.94 20.41
CA HIS A 91 25.70 12.24 20.38
C HIS A 91 26.37 11.72 21.66
N ASN A 92 27.36 10.84 21.51
CA ASN A 92 28.06 10.23 22.64
C ASN A 92 29.35 10.96 23.05
N GLY A 93 29.62 12.14 22.47
CA GLY A 93 30.85 12.91 22.66
C GLY A 93 31.92 12.68 21.60
N GLN A 94 31.76 11.67 20.74
CA GLN A 94 32.68 11.37 19.64
C GLN A 94 31.97 11.29 18.29
N LYS A 95 30.80 10.63 18.26
CA LYS A 95 30.01 10.39 17.04
C LYS A 95 28.55 10.74 17.29
N THR A 96 27.92 11.29 16.26
CA THR A 96 26.47 11.46 16.19
C THR A 96 25.86 10.30 15.40
N GLU A 97 24.89 9.64 16.00
CA GLU A 97 24.00 8.70 15.32
C GLU A 97 22.66 9.40 15.08
N VAL A 98 22.14 9.28 13.85
CA VAL A 98 20.84 9.83 13.47
C VAL A 98 19.92 8.67 13.17
N TYR A 99 18.69 8.73 13.67
CA TYR A 99 17.72 7.67 13.58
C TYR A 99 16.68 7.93 12.48
N ASN A 100 16.10 6.85 11.95
CA ASN A 100 14.95 6.88 11.03
C ASN A 100 13.83 5.92 11.46
N GLU A 101 13.86 5.48 12.71
CA GLU A 101 12.85 4.57 13.23
C GLU A 101 11.54 5.31 13.45
N LEU A 102 10.43 4.67 13.09
CA LEU A 102 9.09 5.10 13.44
C LEU A 102 8.60 4.23 14.60
N LEU A 103 8.42 4.86 15.76
CA LEU A 103 8.13 4.19 17.02
C LEU A 103 6.73 4.59 17.49
N PHE A 104 6.03 3.64 18.09
CA PHE A 104 4.73 3.86 18.71
C PHE A 104 4.85 3.55 20.19
N PHE A 105 4.45 4.51 21.00
CA PHE A 105 4.37 4.38 22.45
C PHE A 105 2.91 4.29 22.88
N ASN A 106 2.58 3.26 23.63
CA ASN A 106 1.27 3.14 24.26
C ASN A 106 1.39 3.55 25.75
N PRO A 107 0.80 4.70 26.15
CA PRO A 107 0.90 5.18 27.52
C PRO A 107 0.07 4.37 28.53
N VAL A 108 -0.92 3.58 28.08
CA VAL A 108 -1.81 2.80 28.97
C VAL A 108 -1.07 1.62 29.59
N ASN A 109 -0.27 0.91 28.79
CA ASN A 109 0.45 -0.28 29.21
C ASN A 109 1.98 -0.10 29.21
N ASN A 110 2.46 1.12 28.92
CA ASN A 110 3.88 1.47 28.87
C ASN A 110 4.68 0.57 27.90
N THR A 111 4.12 0.29 26.73
CA THR A 111 4.77 -0.55 25.70
C THR A 111 5.22 0.25 24.49
N TRP A 112 6.28 -0.25 23.86
CA TRP A 112 6.86 0.33 22.66
C TRP A 112 6.77 -0.65 21.49
N LYS A 113 6.52 -0.12 20.31
CA LYS A 113 6.58 -0.86 19.04
C LYS A 113 7.39 -0.05 18.03
N VAL A 114 8.04 -0.73 17.11
CA VAL A 114 8.67 -0.13 15.93
C VAL A 114 7.92 -0.56 14.69
N LEU A 115 7.60 0.40 13.82
CA LEU A 115 7.04 0.17 12.49
C LEU A 115 8.16 0.34 11.47
N LYS A 116 8.40 -0.71 10.69
CA LYS A 116 9.26 -0.65 9.51
C LYS A 116 8.38 -0.57 8.28
N ALA A 117 8.29 0.63 7.72
CA ALA A 117 7.61 0.87 6.45
C ALA A 117 8.65 0.92 5.31
N PRO A 118 8.39 0.23 4.18
CA PRO A 118 9.19 0.40 2.98
C PRO A 118 9.02 1.83 2.46
N GLY A 119 10.13 2.45 2.04
CA GLY A 119 10.14 3.86 1.64
C GLY A 119 10.04 4.86 2.81
N ALA A 120 10.28 4.41 4.06
CA ALA A 120 10.39 5.32 5.19
C ALA A 120 11.47 6.40 4.94
N PRO A 121 11.30 7.63 5.47
CA PRO A 121 12.27 8.70 5.26
C PRO A 121 13.68 8.31 5.75
N PRO A 122 14.76 8.85 5.14
CA PRO A 122 16.11 8.64 5.64
C PRO A 122 16.30 9.23 7.04
N PRO A 123 17.37 8.83 7.76
CA PRO A 123 17.68 9.36 9.08
C PRO A 123 17.71 10.88 9.11
N ARG A 124 17.02 11.47 10.09
CA ARG A 124 16.92 12.93 10.26
C ARG A 124 16.67 13.34 11.70
N SER A 125 17.14 14.53 12.04
CA SER A 125 16.96 15.22 13.32
C SER A 125 16.41 16.63 13.10
N ALA A 126 15.86 17.23 14.15
CA ALA A 126 15.31 18.60 14.16
C ALA A 126 14.23 18.84 13.07
N HIS A 127 13.50 17.79 12.71
CA HIS A 127 12.43 17.81 11.72
C HIS A 127 11.07 18.07 12.39
N GLN A 128 10.06 18.37 11.58
CA GLN A 128 8.68 18.49 12.03
C GLN A 128 7.86 17.28 11.56
N ALA A 129 6.84 16.91 12.33
CA ALA A 129 5.93 15.84 11.93
C ALA A 129 4.49 16.18 12.27
N ILE A 130 3.57 15.76 11.40
CA ILE A 130 2.12 15.93 11.57
C ILE A 130 1.46 14.59 11.26
N ALA A 131 0.59 14.13 12.16
CA ALA A 131 -0.21 12.95 11.93
C ALA A 131 -1.59 13.31 11.38
N THR A 132 -2.08 12.53 10.44
CA THR A 132 -3.34 12.73 9.72
C THR A 132 -4.17 11.46 9.76
N PRO A 133 -5.50 11.54 9.90
CA PRO A 133 -6.38 10.38 9.88
C PRO A 133 -6.58 9.79 8.47
N ALA A 134 -6.07 10.44 7.42
CA ALA A 134 -6.29 10.06 6.04
C ALA A 134 -5.77 8.64 5.72
N ASN A 135 -4.72 8.20 6.43
CA ASN A 135 -4.18 6.84 6.36
C ASN A 135 -4.03 6.29 7.78
N LYS A 136 -4.18 4.96 7.95
CA LYS A 136 -4.12 4.28 9.26
C LYS A 136 -2.89 4.66 10.11
N TYR A 137 -1.76 4.96 9.47
CA TYR A 137 -0.51 5.44 10.08
C TYR A 137 -0.02 6.74 9.44
N GLY A 138 -0.92 7.56 8.89
CA GLY A 138 -0.56 8.71 8.08
C GLY A 138 0.22 9.75 8.89
N ILE A 139 1.54 9.72 8.83
CA ILE A 139 2.43 10.75 9.38
C ILE A 139 3.20 11.39 8.23
N ILE A 140 3.22 12.72 8.21
CA ILE A 140 3.95 13.53 7.25
C ILE A 140 5.11 14.17 8.00
N ILE A 141 6.31 14.01 7.46
CA ILE A 141 7.57 14.44 8.08
C ILE A 141 8.22 15.46 7.16
N PHE A 142 8.52 16.65 7.68
CA PHE A 142 9.13 17.78 6.99
C PHE A 142 10.55 17.99 7.51
#